data_AF-A0A4S4NJP7-F1
#
_entry.id   AF-A0A4S4NJP7-F1
#
_cell.length_a   1.000
_cell.length_b   1.000
_cell.length_c   1.000
_cell.angle_alpha   90.00
_cell.angle_beta   90.00
_cell.angle_gamma   90.00
#
_symmetry.space_group_name_H-M   'P 1'
#
loop_
_entity.id
_entity.type
_entity.pdbx_description
1 polymer ?
#
loop_
_entity_poly.entity_id
_entity_poly.type
_entity_poly.pdbx_seq_one_letter_code
_entity_poly.pdbx_strand_id
1 'polypeptide(L)'
;MNPPTSLYAFNEYSVAARWRVLDDIVMGGHSDGHFAITKEKKGRFYGAVSLRDGGGFSSVRHRFNPPVVTQAYNRVLLYVRGDGSGFEFRVKPNAQQDFSYVYPFSTSGEWEVIEVPLADMRPVRRGQALELPNFDGSRIAEISFLIANGREQRFQLLIDRLELL
;
A
#
# COMPACT_ATOMS: atom_id res chain seq x y z
N MET A 1 13.26 8.06 -21.47
CA MET A 1 12.63 7.31 -20.37
C MET A 1 13.67 7.19 -19.27
N ASN A 2 13.34 7.58 -18.04
CA ASN A 2 14.27 7.45 -16.92
C ASN A 2 14.44 5.96 -16.59
N PRO A 3 15.64 5.51 -16.17
CA PRO A 3 15.79 4.14 -15.67
C PRO A 3 14.94 3.96 -14.39
N PRO A 4 14.40 2.76 -14.14
CA PRO A 4 13.70 2.47 -12.90
C PRO A 4 14.55 2.86 -11.69
N THR A 5 13.97 3.65 -10.79
CA THR A 5 14.65 4.13 -9.58
C THR A 5 13.97 3.58 -8.34
N SER A 6 14.75 3.04 -7.40
CA SER A 6 14.19 2.43 -6.19
C SER A 6 13.44 3.46 -5.34
N LEU A 7 12.16 3.21 -5.07
CA LEU A 7 11.36 3.92 -4.06
C LEU A 7 11.55 3.26 -2.69
N TYR A 8 11.49 1.93 -2.65
CA TYR A 8 11.76 1.13 -1.47
C TYR A 8 12.12 -0.29 -1.90
N ALA A 9 13.16 -0.88 -1.30
CA ALA A 9 13.50 -2.29 -1.51
C ALA A 9 13.75 -2.96 -0.17
N PHE A 10 13.10 -4.11 0.07
CA PHE A 10 13.42 -4.92 1.24
C PHE A 10 14.79 -5.58 1.07
N ASN A 11 15.58 -5.56 2.14
CA ASN A 11 16.95 -6.07 2.21
C ASN A 11 17.33 -6.42 3.65
N GLU A 12 18.58 -6.81 3.89
CA GLU A 12 19.11 -7.18 5.21
C GLU A 12 19.06 -6.07 6.26
N TYR A 13 19.00 -4.81 5.85
CA TYR A 13 18.92 -3.63 6.73
C TYR A 13 17.49 -3.16 6.98
N SER A 14 16.51 -3.82 6.38
CA SER A 14 15.10 -3.44 6.51
C SER A 14 14.60 -3.69 7.93
N VAL A 15 13.83 -2.74 8.46
CA VAL A 15 13.33 -2.76 9.84
C VAL A 15 11.80 -2.84 9.82
N ALA A 16 11.26 -3.96 10.29
CA ALA A 16 9.81 -4.21 10.30
C ALA A 16 9.03 -3.12 11.07
N ALA A 17 9.59 -2.58 12.17
CA ALA A 17 8.95 -1.53 12.97
C ALA A 17 8.72 -0.20 12.22
N ARG A 18 9.37 0.01 11.05
CA ARG A 18 9.10 1.16 10.17
C ARG A 18 7.82 0.99 9.35
N TRP A 19 7.30 -0.23 9.27
CA TRP A 19 6.02 -0.57 8.66
C TRP A 19 4.99 -0.73 9.75
N ARG A 20 3.97 0.13 9.76
CA ARG A 20 2.96 0.19 10.81
C ARG A 20 1.66 -0.38 10.29
N VAL A 21 1.14 -1.41 10.97
CA VAL A 21 -0.22 -1.90 10.73
C VAL A 21 -1.24 -0.93 11.33
N LEU A 22 -2.36 -0.76 10.63
CA LEU A 22 -3.54 -0.03 11.05
C LEU A 22 -4.78 -0.82 10.65
N ASP A 23 -5.52 -1.28 11.64
CA ASP A 23 -6.75 -2.06 11.48
C ASP A 23 -7.97 -1.26 11.93
N ASP A 24 -9.16 -1.81 11.68
CA ASP A 24 -10.48 -1.25 12.00
C ASP A 24 -10.87 -1.31 13.49
N ILE A 25 -9.98 -1.80 14.37
CA ILE A 25 -10.22 -2.03 15.80
C ILE A 25 -10.79 -0.79 16.51
N VAL A 26 -10.35 0.41 16.13
CA VAL A 26 -10.82 1.68 16.75
C VAL A 26 -12.32 1.91 16.53
N MET A 27 -12.89 1.32 15.47
CA MET A 27 -14.31 1.40 15.14
C MET A 27 -15.10 0.17 15.65
N GLY A 28 -14.49 -0.69 16.49
CA GLY A 28 -15.08 -1.93 16.97
C GLY A 28 -14.84 -3.13 16.06
N GLY A 29 -14.09 -2.95 14.96
CA GLY A 29 -13.80 -4.02 14.02
C GLY A 29 -12.87 -5.10 14.59
N HIS A 30 -12.88 -6.26 13.92
CA HIS A 30 -12.18 -7.47 14.33
C HIS A 30 -11.12 -7.90 13.33
N SER A 31 -10.70 -7.02 12.42
CA SER A 31 -9.59 -7.32 11.52
C SER A 31 -8.28 -7.37 12.29
N ASP A 32 -7.44 -8.34 11.95
CA ASP A 32 -6.18 -8.62 12.64
C ASP A 32 -5.06 -8.71 11.61
N GLY A 33 -4.40 -7.57 11.39
CA GLY A 33 -3.29 -7.41 10.46
C GLY A 33 -1.94 -7.55 11.14
N HIS A 34 -1.00 -8.13 10.42
CA HIS A 34 0.37 -8.34 10.86
C HIS A 34 1.36 -7.93 9.77
N PHE A 35 2.53 -7.46 10.21
CA PHE A 35 3.63 -7.20 9.30
C PHE A 35 4.93 -7.81 9.82
N ALA A 36 5.65 -8.49 8.93
CA ALA A 36 6.95 -9.07 9.22
C ALA A 36 7.89 -8.94 8.01
N ILE A 37 9.19 -9.08 8.25
CA ILE A 37 10.17 -9.27 7.18
C ILE A 37 10.54 -10.76 7.14
N THR A 38 10.46 -11.39 5.98
CA THR A 38 10.77 -12.81 5.81
C THR A 38 12.27 -13.08 5.85
N LYS A 39 12.66 -14.36 5.91
CA LYS A 39 14.08 -14.77 5.85
C LYS A 39 14.71 -14.37 4.51
N GLU A 40 13.92 -14.40 3.44
CA GLU A 40 14.25 -14.01 2.07
C GLU A 40 14.21 -12.49 1.85
N LYS A 41 14.13 -11.70 2.94
CA LYS A 41 14.14 -10.24 2.92
C LYS A 41 13.01 -9.65 2.07
N LYS A 42 11.79 -10.17 2.25
CA LYS A 42 10.57 -9.60 1.68
C LYS A 42 9.70 -9.01 2.79
N GLY A 43 8.97 -7.95 2.49
CA GLY A 43 7.88 -7.48 3.35
C GLY A 43 6.72 -8.46 3.27
N ARG A 44 6.19 -8.89 4.40
CA ARG A 44 5.01 -9.76 4.48
C ARG A 44 3.92 -9.06 5.25
N PHE A 45 2.90 -8.61 4.55
CA PHE A 45 1.65 -8.11 5.12
C PHE A 45 0.62 -9.25 5.09
N TYR A 46 0.06 -9.63 6.23
CA TYR A 46 -0.81 -10.81 6.31
C TYR A 46 -1.77 -10.70 7.49
N GLY A 47 -2.85 -11.46 7.48
CA GLY A 47 -3.83 -11.40 8.56
C GLY A 47 -5.19 -11.96 8.19
N ALA A 48 -6.21 -11.47 8.87
CA ALA A 48 -7.60 -11.72 8.53
C ALA A 48 -8.41 -10.41 8.57
N VAL A 49 -9.28 -10.23 7.58
CA VAL A 49 -10.32 -9.20 7.58
C VAL A 49 -11.61 -9.84 8.07
N SER A 50 -12.30 -9.20 9.02
CA SER A 50 -13.64 -9.59 9.46
C SER A 50 -14.66 -8.53 9.09
N LEU A 51 -15.89 -8.94 8.78
CA LEU A 51 -16.99 -8.04 8.43
C LEU A 51 -18.05 -7.90 9.52
N ARG A 52 -17.80 -8.47 10.71
CA ARG A 52 -18.79 -8.67 11.77
C ARG A 52 -19.59 -7.41 12.12
N ASP A 53 -18.97 -6.24 12.08
CA ASP A 53 -19.55 -4.96 12.51
C ASP A 53 -19.81 -3.99 11.35
N GLY A 54 -20.14 -4.52 10.17
CA GLY A 54 -20.59 -3.72 9.02
C GLY A 54 -19.46 -3.09 8.19
N GLY A 55 -18.24 -3.62 8.34
CA GLY A 55 -17.06 -3.22 7.59
C GLY A 55 -15.85 -4.07 7.99
N GLY A 56 -14.76 -3.93 7.26
CA GLY A 56 -13.54 -4.69 7.52
C GLY A 56 -12.36 -4.11 6.76
N PHE A 57 -11.27 -3.75 7.44
CA PHE A 57 -10.01 -3.47 6.75
C PHE A 57 -8.78 -3.75 7.59
N SER A 58 -7.69 -4.04 6.88
CA SER A 58 -6.34 -3.99 7.42
C SER A 58 -5.45 -3.19 6.47
N SER A 59 -4.50 -2.44 7.02
CA SER A 59 -3.51 -1.71 6.24
C SER A 59 -2.14 -1.79 6.85
N VAL A 60 -1.10 -1.76 6.01
CA VAL A 60 0.27 -1.49 6.45
C VAL A 60 0.82 -0.28 5.72
N ARG A 61 1.51 0.61 6.44
CA ARG A 61 2.09 1.84 5.90
C ARG A 61 3.57 2.02 6.22
N HIS A 62 4.29 2.70 5.33
CA HIS A 62 5.66 3.17 5.52
C HIS A 62 5.75 4.66 5.22
N ARG A 63 6.47 5.42 6.06
CA ARG A 63 6.69 6.87 5.91
C ARG A 63 8.12 7.16 5.49
N PHE A 64 8.28 8.09 4.56
CA PHE A 64 9.56 8.63 4.15
C PHE A 64 9.82 9.94 4.90
N ASN A 65 11.02 10.06 5.48
CA ASN A 65 11.47 11.29 6.10
C ASN A 65 12.95 11.52 5.71
N PRO A 66 13.26 12.46 4.81
CA PRO A 66 12.31 13.36 4.11
C PRO A 66 11.44 12.63 3.06
N PRO A 67 10.34 13.27 2.57
CA PRO A 67 9.57 12.77 1.43
C PRO A 67 10.43 12.58 0.16
N VAL A 68 10.07 11.60 -0.66
CA VAL A 68 10.75 11.30 -1.93
C VAL A 68 10.13 12.17 -3.04
N VAL A 69 10.97 12.89 -3.80
CA VAL A 69 10.54 13.67 -4.97
C VAL A 69 10.34 12.72 -6.16
N THR A 70 9.17 12.79 -6.80
CA THR A 70 8.76 11.84 -7.85
C THR A 70 8.39 12.48 -9.19
N GLN A 71 8.53 13.80 -9.33
CA GLN A 71 8.10 14.58 -10.50
C GLN A 71 8.62 14.07 -11.86
N ALA A 72 9.77 13.38 -11.87
CA ALA A 72 10.40 12.85 -13.09
C ALA A 72 9.83 11.50 -13.54
N TYR A 73 8.87 10.94 -12.82
CA TYR A 73 8.32 9.60 -13.02
C TYR A 73 6.81 9.67 -13.20
N ASN A 74 6.24 8.75 -13.96
CA ASN A 74 4.80 8.69 -14.22
C ASN A 74 4.12 7.47 -13.60
N ARG A 75 4.88 6.49 -13.12
CA ARG A 75 4.32 5.29 -12.49
C ARG A 75 5.18 4.76 -11.34
N VAL A 76 4.54 3.98 -10.47
CA VAL A 76 5.20 3.12 -9.48
C VAL A 76 5.04 1.67 -9.93
N LEU A 77 6.13 0.91 -9.94
CA LEU A 77 6.12 -0.52 -10.18
C LEU A 77 6.12 -1.24 -8.82
N LEU A 78 5.14 -2.10 -8.57
CA LEU A 78 5.04 -2.89 -7.34
C LEU A 78 5.42 -4.34 -7.65
N TYR A 79 6.55 -4.82 -7.11
CA TYR A 79 6.97 -6.20 -7.24
C TYR A 79 6.41 -7.00 -6.06
N VAL A 80 5.34 -7.75 -6.30
CA VAL A 80 4.54 -8.37 -5.24
C VAL A 80 4.14 -9.80 -5.59
N ARG A 81 3.79 -10.56 -4.55
CA ARG A 81 3.09 -11.85 -4.67
C ARG A 81 1.97 -11.88 -3.64
N GLY A 82 0.73 -11.81 -4.10
CA GLY A 82 -0.44 -11.94 -3.24
C GLY A 82 -1.00 -13.36 -3.21
N ASP A 83 -2.23 -13.49 -2.76
CA ASP A 83 -2.96 -14.75 -2.58
C ASP A 83 -4.23 -14.85 -3.42
N GLY A 84 -4.37 -13.99 -4.43
CA GLY A 84 -5.60 -13.85 -5.21
C GLY A 84 -6.51 -12.70 -4.73
N SER A 85 -6.21 -12.11 -3.57
CA SER A 85 -6.98 -10.98 -3.04
C SER A 85 -6.78 -9.70 -3.84
N GLY A 86 -7.80 -8.85 -3.80
CA GLY A 86 -7.73 -7.45 -4.22
C GLY A 86 -7.22 -6.55 -3.10
N PHE A 87 -6.27 -5.68 -3.42
CA PHE A 87 -5.65 -4.72 -2.53
C PHE A 87 -5.75 -3.31 -3.11
N GLU A 88 -5.43 -2.32 -2.29
CA GLU A 88 -5.22 -0.96 -2.72
C GLU A 88 -3.80 -0.53 -2.40
N PHE A 89 -3.12 0.05 -3.38
CA PHE A 89 -1.91 0.82 -3.17
C PHE A 89 -2.28 2.29 -2.95
N ARG A 90 -1.71 2.90 -1.93
CA ARG A 90 -2.08 4.25 -1.51
C ARG A 90 -0.85 5.10 -1.26
N VAL A 91 -0.91 6.36 -1.69
CA VAL A 91 0.15 7.35 -1.47
C VAL A 91 -0.38 8.60 -0.76
N LYS A 92 0.51 9.27 -0.02
CA LYS A 92 0.30 10.63 0.48
C LYS A 92 1.50 11.52 0.14
N PRO A 93 1.31 12.69 -0.50
CA PRO A 93 2.37 13.69 -0.64
C PRO A 93 2.70 14.41 0.68
N ASN A 94 1.82 14.30 1.69
CA ASN A 94 2.03 14.79 3.04
C ASN A 94 1.53 13.75 4.06
N ALA A 95 2.42 13.25 4.94
CA ALA A 95 2.07 12.22 5.92
C ALA A 95 1.05 12.66 6.99
N GLN A 96 0.80 13.98 7.12
CA GLN A 96 -0.19 14.55 8.03
C GLN A 96 -1.59 14.71 7.41
N GLN A 97 -1.73 14.57 6.08
CA GLN A 97 -3.03 14.76 5.43
C GLN A 97 -4.02 13.63 5.79
N ASP A 98 -5.31 13.94 5.77
CA ASP A 98 -6.41 13.06 6.21
C ASP A 98 -6.99 12.15 5.11
N PHE A 99 -6.50 12.27 3.87
CA PHE A 99 -6.88 11.43 2.72
C PHE A 99 -5.66 10.77 2.06
N SER A 100 -5.91 9.83 1.15
CA SER A 100 -4.87 9.18 0.34
C SER A 100 -5.24 9.23 -1.12
N TYR A 101 -4.24 9.24 -2.01
CA TYR A 101 -4.47 8.88 -3.40
C TYR A 101 -4.38 7.37 -3.53
N VAL A 102 -5.32 6.76 -4.24
CA VAL A 102 -5.57 5.32 -4.19
C VAL A 102 -5.57 4.74 -5.59
N TYR A 103 -4.93 3.58 -5.74
CA TYR A 103 -5.02 2.73 -6.91
C TYR A 103 -5.36 1.29 -6.50
N PRO A 104 -6.52 0.74 -6.89
CA PRO A 104 -6.86 -0.65 -6.62
C PRO A 104 -6.13 -1.60 -7.57
N PHE A 105 -5.74 -2.77 -7.09
CA PHE A 105 -5.15 -3.83 -7.89
C PHE A 105 -5.55 -5.21 -7.37
N SER A 106 -5.41 -6.24 -8.21
CA SER A 106 -5.61 -7.64 -7.82
C SER A 106 -4.31 -8.41 -7.97
N THR A 107 -4.21 -9.55 -7.30
CA THR A 107 -3.02 -10.40 -7.33
C THR A 107 -3.35 -11.76 -7.94
N SER A 108 -2.37 -12.36 -8.57
CA SER A 108 -2.46 -13.62 -9.33
C SER A 108 -2.16 -14.87 -8.49
N GLY A 109 -1.49 -14.70 -7.34
CA GLY A 109 -0.93 -15.80 -6.54
C GLY A 109 0.56 -16.08 -6.84
N GLU A 110 1.08 -15.52 -7.93
CA GLU A 110 2.48 -15.61 -8.32
C GLU A 110 3.19 -14.25 -8.20
N TRP A 111 4.52 -14.26 -8.33
CA TRP A 111 5.28 -13.02 -8.38
C TRP A 111 4.95 -12.26 -9.66
N GLU A 112 4.54 -11.00 -9.50
CA GLU A 112 4.14 -10.13 -10.60
C GLU A 112 4.56 -8.68 -10.37
N VAL A 113 4.48 -7.88 -11.42
CA VAL A 113 4.72 -6.44 -11.37
C VAL A 113 3.41 -5.72 -11.65
N ILE A 114 2.90 -5.01 -10.65
CA ILE A 114 1.73 -4.14 -10.82
C ILE A 114 2.23 -2.76 -11.21
N GLU A 115 1.81 -2.26 -12.37
CA GLU A 115 2.05 -0.88 -12.77
C GLU A 115 0.96 0.03 -12.18
N VAL A 116 1.38 1.04 -11.43
CA VAL A 116 0.49 2.06 -10.87
C VAL A 116 0.78 3.40 -11.54
N PRO A 117 -0.04 3.83 -12.52
CA PRO A 117 0.07 5.16 -13.09
C PRO A 117 -0.27 6.21 -12.01
N LEU A 118 0.67 7.13 -11.74
CA LEU A 118 0.50 8.14 -10.70
C LEU A 118 -0.71 9.04 -11.00
N ALA A 119 -0.92 9.39 -12.27
CA ALA A 119 -2.03 10.24 -12.72
C ALA A 119 -3.41 9.57 -12.58
N ASP A 120 -3.49 8.25 -12.39
CA ASP A 120 -4.74 7.51 -12.21
C ASP A 120 -5.10 7.34 -10.73
N MET A 121 -4.21 7.76 -9.81
CA MET A 121 -4.46 7.62 -8.38
C MET A 121 -5.47 8.69 -7.91
N ARG A 122 -6.66 8.24 -7.53
CA ARG A 122 -7.78 9.11 -7.13
C ARG A 122 -7.77 9.44 -5.64
N PRO A 123 -8.20 10.65 -5.23
CA PRO A 123 -8.25 11.02 -3.82
C PRO A 123 -9.43 10.35 -3.09
N VAL A 124 -9.14 9.67 -1.99
CA VAL A 124 -10.10 8.95 -1.16
C VAL A 124 -9.87 9.25 0.32
N ARG A 125 -10.96 9.54 1.03
CA ARG A 125 -10.99 9.69 2.49
C ARG A 125 -11.97 8.69 3.07
N ARG A 126 -11.46 7.74 3.87
CA ARG A 126 -12.29 6.74 4.57
C ARG A 126 -13.30 6.03 3.64
N GLY A 127 -12.85 5.61 2.47
CA GLY A 127 -13.68 4.94 1.46
C GLY A 127 -14.52 5.86 0.57
N GLN A 128 -14.57 7.17 0.86
CA GLN A 128 -15.31 8.15 0.05
C GLN A 128 -14.38 8.85 -0.92
N ALA A 129 -14.75 8.89 -2.20
CA ALA A 129 -14.06 9.71 -3.21
C ALA A 129 -14.20 11.20 -2.87
N LEU A 130 -13.16 11.98 -3.19
CA LEU A 130 -13.17 13.43 -3.02
C LEU A 130 -13.24 14.12 -4.39
N GLU A 131 -13.92 15.27 -4.43
CA GLU A 131 -13.94 16.21 -5.56
C GLU A 131 -12.61 17.00 -5.62
N LEU A 132 -11.51 16.29 -5.82
CA LEU A 132 -10.15 16.83 -5.95
C LEU A 132 -9.47 16.22 -7.19
N PRO A 133 -8.48 16.90 -7.79
CA PRO A 133 -7.68 16.31 -8.86
C PRO A 133 -7.00 15.01 -8.43
N ASN A 134 -6.66 14.15 -9.40
CA ASN A 134 -5.80 12.99 -9.16
C ASN A 134 -4.40 13.42 -8.71
N PHE A 135 -3.63 12.43 -8.25
CA PHE A 135 -2.29 12.68 -7.75
C PHE A 135 -1.40 13.32 -8.82
N ASP A 136 -0.73 14.41 -8.44
CA ASP A 136 0.13 15.21 -9.33
C ASP A 136 1.52 14.60 -9.56
N GLY A 137 1.83 13.48 -8.90
CA GLY A 137 3.13 12.81 -9.00
C GLY A 137 4.29 13.59 -8.39
N SER A 138 4.04 14.66 -7.63
CA SER A 138 5.09 15.58 -7.18
C SER A 138 6.06 14.96 -6.19
N ARG A 139 5.52 14.33 -5.13
CA ARG A 139 6.29 13.69 -4.06
C ARG A 139 5.47 12.65 -3.30
N ILE A 140 6.19 11.73 -2.65
CA ILE A 140 5.61 10.68 -1.80
C ILE A 140 6.22 10.76 -0.40
N ALA A 141 5.38 11.02 0.61
CA ALA A 141 5.75 11.03 2.02
C ALA A 141 5.30 9.77 2.76
N GLU A 142 4.26 9.08 2.27
CA GLU A 142 3.76 7.83 2.83
C GLU A 142 3.28 6.91 1.69
N ILE A 143 3.60 5.63 1.81
CA ILE A 143 3.00 4.54 1.01
C ILE A 143 2.24 3.60 1.94
N SER A 144 1.20 2.98 1.43
CA SER A 144 0.50 1.92 2.16
C SER A 144 -0.15 0.91 1.22
N PHE A 145 -0.31 -0.30 1.74
CA PHE A 145 -1.14 -1.35 1.19
C PHE A 145 -2.34 -1.53 2.09
N LEU A 146 -3.53 -1.67 1.51
CA LEU A 146 -4.76 -1.86 2.25
C LEU A 146 -5.59 -2.96 1.61
N ILE A 147 -6.22 -3.76 2.46
CA ILE A 147 -7.26 -4.71 2.06
C ILE A 147 -8.57 -4.27 2.71
N ALA A 148 -9.57 -3.97 1.88
CA ALA A 148 -10.91 -3.54 2.30
C ALA A 148 -11.93 -3.88 1.19
N ASN A 149 -11.92 -5.12 0.73
CA ASN A 149 -12.69 -5.57 -0.43
C ASN A 149 -14.12 -6.04 -0.09
N GLY A 150 -14.60 -5.79 1.14
CA GLY A 150 -15.91 -6.22 1.59
C GLY A 150 -16.08 -7.73 1.69
N ARG A 151 -14.99 -8.49 1.89
CA ARG A 151 -15.00 -9.94 2.09
C ARG A 151 -14.32 -10.31 3.41
N GLU A 152 -14.95 -11.20 4.16
CA GLU A 152 -14.31 -11.84 5.31
C GLU A 152 -13.35 -12.91 4.80
N GLN A 153 -12.05 -12.74 5.04
CA GLN A 153 -11.03 -13.63 4.49
C GLN A 153 -9.70 -13.49 5.22
N ARG A 154 -8.90 -14.56 5.16
CA ARG A 154 -7.46 -14.46 5.41
C ARG A 154 -6.80 -13.82 4.21
N PHE A 155 -5.73 -13.07 4.44
CA PHE A 155 -4.98 -12.46 3.37
C PHE A 155 -3.46 -12.55 3.57
N GLN A 156 -2.73 -12.48 2.47
CA GLN A 156 -1.28 -12.28 2.44
C GLN A 156 -0.85 -11.51 1.19
N LEU A 157 0.08 -10.58 1.39
CA LEU A 157 0.83 -9.89 0.36
C LEU A 157 2.32 -9.90 0.71
N LEU A 158 3.12 -10.54 -0.14
CA LEU A 158 4.56 -10.42 -0.14
C LEU A 158 4.98 -9.26 -1.04
N ILE A 159 5.93 -8.46 -0.58
CA ILE A 159 6.43 -7.26 -1.25
C ILE A 159 7.95 -7.37 -1.33
N ASP A 160 8.48 -7.33 -2.55
CA ASP A 160 9.92 -7.30 -2.77
C ASP A 160 10.45 -5.86 -2.77
N ARG A 161 9.95 -5.07 -3.70
CA ARG A 161 10.38 -3.68 -3.90
C ARG A 161 9.33 -2.87 -4.63
N LEU A 162 9.52 -1.56 -4.57
CA LEU A 162 8.78 -0.55 -5.29
C LEU A 162 9.79 0.29 -6.07
N GLU A 163 9.53 0.52 -7.35
CA GLU A 163 10.36 1.35 -8.23
C GLU A 163 9.53 2.46 -8.87
N LEU A 164 10.20 3.56 -9.23
CA LEU A 164 9.65 4.69 -9.96
C LEU A 164 10.11 4.60 -11.42
N LEU A 165 9.20 4.82 -12.37
CA LEU A 165 9.48 4.83 -13.81
C LEU A 165 8.86 6.04 -14.50
#